data_AF-A0A3C1BIE1-F1
#
_entry.id   AF-A0A3C1BIE1-F1
#
_cell.length_a   1.000
_cell.length_b   1.000
_cell.length_c   1.000
_cell.angle_alpha   90.00
_cell.angle_beta   90.00
_cell.angle_gamma   90.00
#
_symmetry.space_group_name_H-M   'P 1'
#
loop_
_entity.id
_entity.type
_entity.pdbx_description
1 polymer ?
#
loop_
_entity_poly.entity_id
_entity_poly.type
_entity_poly.pdbx_seq_one_letter_code
_entity_poly.pdbx_strand_id
1 'polypeptide(L)'
;MKSLKLYLIIGSALLLIYIIAQVNRPKVVDWSESFSDKEKTPFGTYIVYNRLKDIFPKSQVSPYRQTVYSVIAEDSIKNASYIIISNAVDLTKTDYEQLAKYLNQGNDVFIASTYFGKALDKFLNIKTEILLRFSRDTSDINFLKSQAKGAKSLHI
;
A
#
# COMPACT_ATOMS: atom_id res chain seq x y z
N MET A 1 13.80 44.54 41.57
CA MET A 1 14.27 43.14 41.43
C MET A 1 13.17 42.09 41.45
N LYS A 2 12.10 42.22 42.25
CA LYS A 2 11.00 41.22 42.32
C LYS A 2 10.19 41.10 41.02
N SER A 3 9.94 42.22 40.34
CA SER A 3 9.27 42.27 39.03
C SER A 3 10.05 41.56 37.93
N LEU A 4 11.37 41.77 37.85
CA LEU A 4 12.24 41.09 36.87
C LEU A 4 12.24 39.57 37.05
N LYS A 5 12.32 39.09 38.30
CA LYS A 5 12.24 37.64 38.60
C LYS A 5 10.91 37.04 38.14
N LEU A 6 9.81 37.78 38.30
CA LEU A 6 8.48 37.33 37.84
C LEU A 6 8.41 37.20 36.31
N TYR A 7 8.92 38.18 35.56
CA TYR A 7 8.98 38.09 34.09
C TYR A 7 9.85 36.93 33.62
N LEU A 8 10.98 36.65 34.29
CA LEU A 8 11.83 35.50 33.96
C LEU A 8 11.13 34.16 34.23
N ILE A 9 10.38 34.04 35.33
CA ILE A 9 9.59 32.84 35.63
C ILE A 9 8.51 32.61 34.58
N ILE A 10 7.75 33.67 34.23
CA ILE A 10 6.69 33.58 33.23
C ILE A 10 7.27 33.25 31.85
N GLY A 11 8.37 33.90 31.45
CA GLY A 11 9.05 33.63 30.19
C GLY A 11 9.57 32.19 30.11
N SER A 12 10.16 31.68 31.21
CA SER A 12 10.61 30.30 31.29
C SER A 12 9.44 29.30 31.21
N ALA A 13 8.33 29.58 31.90
CA ALA A 13 7.13 28.74 31.83
C ALA A 13 6.55 28.70 30.40
N LEU A 14 6.46 29.84 29.72
CA LEU A 14 6.00 29.92 28.33
C LEU A 14 6.93 29.16 27.38
N LEU A 15 8.26 29.27 27.56
CA LEU A 15 9.24 28.51 26.78
C LEU A 15 9.07 27.00 26.98
N LEU A 16 8.87 26.55 28.23
CA LEU A 16 8.64 25.14 28.54
C LEU A 16 7.36 24.62 27.88
N ILE A 17 6.27 25.39 27.98
CA ILE A 17 4.99 25.05 27.31
C ILE A 17 5.19 24.94 25.80
N TYR A 18 5.92 25.88 25.19
CA TYR A 18 6.22 25.86 23.77
C TYR A 18 7.02 24.63 23.34
N ILE A 19 8.06 24.24 24.11
CA ILE A 19 8.85 23.04 23.82
C ILE A 19 7.99 21.78 23.91
N ILE A 20 7.16 21.66 24.97
CA ILE A 20 6.24 20.53 25.13
C ILE A 20 5.28 20.45 23.94
N ALA A 21 4.74 21.59 23.51
CA ALA A 21 3.85 21.65 22.35
C ALA A 21 4.57 21.22 21.05
N GLN A 22 5.83 21.59 20.86
CA GLN A 22 6.64 21.20 19.70
C GLN A 22 6.96 19.71 19.67
N VAL A 23 7.35 19.13 20.81
CA VAL A 23 7.67 17.69 20.92
C VAL A 23 6.44 16.82 20.71
N ASN A 24 5.27 17.28 21.15
CA ASN A 24 4.01 16.57 20.98
C ASN A 24 3.35 16.81 19.61
N ARG A 25 4.01 17.52 18.67
CA ARG A 25 3.46 17.67 17.33
C ARG A 25 3.35 16.31 16.66
N PRO A 26 2.18 15.97 16.09
CA PRO A 26 2.04 14.73 15.35
C PRO A 26 3.03 14.74 14.19
N LYS A 27 3.72 13.61 13.98
CA LYS A 27 4.59 13.44 12.83
C LYS A 27 3.74 13.55 11.56
N VAL A 28 4.22 14.30 10.58
CA VAL A 28 3.58 14.36 9.27
C VAL A 28 3.56 12.94 8.71
N VAL A 29 2.38 12.48 8.30
CA VAL A 29 2.21 11.16 7.68
C VAL A 29 2.84 11.22 6.30
N ASP A 30 3.79 10.33 6.05
CA ASP A 30 4.39 10.16 4.74
C ASP A 30 3.45 9.32 3.86
N TRP A 31 2.98 9.91 2.76
CA TRP A 31 2.09 9.30 1.77
C TRP A 31 2.84 8.86 0.51
N SER A 32 4.17 8.77 0.56
CA SER A 32 4.93 8.19 -0.54
C SER A 32 4.56 6.72 -0.74
N GLU A 33 4.44 6.35 -2.01
CA GLU A 33 4.11 5.00 -2.44
C GLU A 33 5.36 4.10 -2.39
N SER A 34 5.47 3.27 -1.35
CA SER A 34 6.63 2.37 -1.21
C SER A 34 6.31 0.89 -1.43
N PHE A 35 5.10 0.44 -1.10
CA PHE A 35 4.67 -0.96 -1.13
C PHE A 35 5.59 -1.94 -0.38
N SER A 36 6.45 -1.40 0.50
CA SER A 36 7.44 -2.16 1.23
C SER A 36 6.80 -2.92 2.40
N ASP A 37 7.19 -4.18 2.57
CA ASP A 37 6.75 -5.07 3.65
C ASP A 37 7.29 -4.64 5.02
N LYS A 38 8.27 -3.74 5.03
CA LYS A 38 8.92 -3.21 6.23
C LYS A 38 8.38 -1.85 6.66
N GLU A 39 7.63 -1.17 5.79
CA GLU A 39 7.18 0.20 6.02
C GLU A 39 5.77 0.27 6.58
N LYS A 40 5.60 1.12 7.61
CA LYS A 40 4.32 1.35 8.31
C LYS A 40 3.60 2.60 7.80
N THR A 41 3.99 3.11 6.64
CA THR A 41 3.30 4.19 5.94
C THR A 41 1.97 3.66 5.36
N PRO A 42 1.01 4.53 5.00
CA PRO A 42 -0.28 4.10 4.44
C PRO A 42 -0.16 3.22 3.19
N PHE A 43 0.86 3.45 2.35
CA PHE A 43 1.14 2.66 1.15
C PHE A 43 2.12 1.51 1.37
N GLY A 44 2.61 1.32 2.61
CA GLY A 44 3.42 0.16 2.97
C GLY A 44 2.58 -1.11 3.07
N THR A 45 3.18 -2.26 2.78
CA THR A 45 2.52 -3.58 2.86
C THR A 45 2.77 -4.30 4.18
N TYR A 46 3.29 -3.60 5.20
CA TYR A 46 3.64 -4.19 6.51
C TYR A 46 2.49 -4.93 7.18
N ILE A 47 1.28 -4.37 7.19
CA ILE A 47 0.12 -5.03 7.82
C ILE A 47 -0.25 -6.29 7.04
N VAL A 48 -0.34 -6.19 5.71
CA VAL A 48 -0.67 -7.33 4.84
C VAL A 48 0.33 -8.46 5.05
N TYR A 49 1.63 -8.16 4.97
CA TYR A 49 2.69 -9.14 5.14
C TYR A 49 2.63 -9.86 6.50
N ASN A 50 2.43 -9.11 7.60
CA ASN A 50 2.38 -9.71 8.93
C ASN A 50 1.09 -10.51 9.18
N ARG A 51 -0.02 -10.16 8.54
CA ARG A 51 -1.30 -10.85 8.68
C ARG A 51 -1.47 -12.03 7.73
N LEU A 52 -0.61 -12.20 6.73
CA LEU A 52 -0.65 -13.36 5.83
C LEU A 52 -0.57 -14.69 6.58
N LYS A 53 0.22 -14.77 7.66
CA LYS A 53 0.32 -15.99 8.47
C LYS A 53 -0.95 -16.31 9.26
N ASP A 54 -1.78 -15.32 9.55
CA ASP A 54 -3.06 -15.56 10.22
C ASP A 54 -4.08 -16.19 9.25
N ILE A 55 -3.97 -15.87 7.96
CA ILE A 55 -4.82 -16.41 6.90
C ILE A 55 -4.26 -17.77 6.40
N PHE A 56 -2.93 -17.89 6.29
CA PHE A 56 -2.22 -19.05 5.77
C PHE A 56 -1.19 -19.59 6.78
N PRO A 57 -1.62 -20.17 7.91
CA PRO A 57 -0.73 -20.51 9.03
C PRO A 57 0.29 -21.61 8.73
N LYS A 58 0.02 -22.45 7.74
CA LYS A 58 0.91 -23.56 7.33
C LYS A 58 1.87 -23.17 6.19
N SER A 59 1.72 -21.96 5.64
CA SER A 59 2.47 -21.53 4.48
C SER A 59 3.72 -20.74 4.88
N GLN A 60 4.83 -21.01 4.19
CA GLN A 60 6.01 -20.18 4.28
C GLN A 60 5.82 -18.93 3.42
N VAL A 61 5.92 -17.75 4.04
CA VAL A 61 5.83 -16.46 3.34
C VAL A 61 7.24 -15.91 3.17
N SER A 62 7.65 -15.68 1.92
CA SER A 62 8.96 -15.15 1.56
C SER A 62 8.78 -13.86 0.73
N PRO A 63 9.30 -12.71 1.18
CA PRO A 63 9.23 -11.48 0.41
C PRO A 63 10.28 -11.48 -0.70
N TYR A 64 9.89 -11.05 -1.90
CA TYR A 64 10.80 -10.88 -3.03
C TYR A 64 10.80 -9.44 -3.54
N ARG A 65 11.98 -8.98 -3.98
CA ARG A 65 12.23 -7.66 -4.59
C ARG A 65 12.93 -7.79 -5.95
N GLN A 66 12.80 -8.97 -6.57
CA GLN A 66 13.39 -9.31 -7.85
C GLN A 66 12.32 -9.30 -8.94
N THR A 67 12.76 -9.40 -10.21
CA THR A 67 11.84 -9.54 -11.34
C THR A 67 11.03 -10.83 -11.23
N VAL A 68 9.85 -10.84 -11.85
CA VAL A 68 8.97 -12.01 -11.85
C VAL A 68 9.72 -13.24 -12.34
N TYR A 69 10.38 -13.16 -13.50
CA TYR A 69 11.17 -14.26 -14.02
C TYR A 69 12.13 -14.86 -12.99
N SER A 70 12.86 -14.02 -12.23
CA SER A 70 13.84 -14.51 -11.25
C SER A 70 13.21 -15.27 -10.09
N VAL A 71 12.01 -14.87 -9.65
CA VAL A 71 11.32 -15.50 -8.50
C VAL A 71 10.74 -16.86 -8.88
N ILE A 72 10.24 -17.00 -10.11
CA ILE A 72 9.51 -18.19 -10.57
C ILE A 72 10.26 -18.97 -11.67
N ALA A 73 11.57 -18.73 -11.84
CA ALA A 73 12.39 -19.40 -12.85
C ALA A 73 12.45 -20.92 -12.63
N GLU A 74 12.39 -21.37 -11.37
CA GLU A 74 12.50 -22.77 -11.01
C GLU A 74 11.17 -23.52 -11.15
N ASP A 75 11.17 -24.58 -11.96
CA ASP A 75 10.01 -25.48 -12.13
C ASP A 75 9.71 -26.34 -10.89
N SER A 76 10.53 -26.23 -9.85
CA SER A 76 10.38 -26.94 -8.57
C SER A 76 9.21 -26.41 -7.75
N ILE A 77 8.79 -25.17 -7.99
CA ILE A 77 7.76 -24.49 -7.20
C ILE A 77 6.37 -25.01 -7.59
N LYS A 78 5.71 -25.72 -6.67
CA LYS A 78 4.38 -26.29 -6.84
C LYS A 78 3.50 -26.00 -5.63
N ASN A 79 2.19 -25.86 -5.85
CA ASN A 79 1.20 -25.51 -4.82
C ASN A 79 1.54 -24.22 -4.07
N ALA A 80 2.04 -23.21 -4.80
CA ALA A 80 2.42 -21.93 -4.24
C ALA A 80 1.60 -20.79 -4.84
N SER A 81 1.37 -19.74 -4.04
CA SER A 81 0.71 -18.51 -4.50
C SER A 81 1.73 -17.39 -4.60
N TYR A 82 1.81 -16.76 -5.76
CA TYR A 82 2.68 -15.60 -5.99
C TYR A 82 1.85 -14.32 -5.96
N ILE A 83 2.19 -13.43 -5.03
CA ILE A 83 1.43 -12.19 -4.75
C ILE A 83 2.29 -11.00 -5.17
N ILE A 84 1.79 -10.20 -6.10
CA ILE A 84 2.41 -8.95 -6.56
C ILE A 84 1.54 -7.78 -6.07
N ILE A 85 2.15 -6.88 -5.30
CA ILE A 85 1.54 -5.61 -4.86
C ILE A 85 2.51 -4.49 -5.20
N SER A 86 2.14 -3.62 -6.14
CA SER A 86 2.97 -2.50 -6.59
C SER A 86 2.10 -1.42 -7.24
N ASN A 87 2.65 -0.23 -7.49
CA ASN A 87 1.91 0.79 -8.26
C ASN A 87 1.74 0.35 -9.72
N ALA A 88 2.80 -0.19 -10.31
CA ALA A 88 2.82 -0.64 -11.69
C ALA A 88 3.43 -2.05 -11.80
N VAL A 89 2.91 -2.82 -12.74
CA VAL A 89 3.42 -4.14 -13.13
C VAL A 89 3.68 -4.08 -14.62
N ASP A 90 4.95 -3.90 -14.99
CA ASP A 90 5.38 -3.88 -16.39
C ASP A 90 6.13 -5.16 -16.71
N LEU A 91 5.39 -6.17 -17.19
CA LEU A 91 5.95 -7.47 -17.53
C LEU A 91 6.55 -7.46 -18.92
N THR A 92 7.72 -8.08 -19.08
CA THR A 92 8.22 -8.42 -20.41
C THR A 92 7.48 -9.64 -20.97
N LYS A 93 7.67 -9.94 -22.26
CA LYS A 93 7.15 -11.17 -22.86
C LYS A 93 7.65 -12.41 -22.12
N THR A 94 8.91 -12.40 -21.71
CA THR A 94 9.55 -13.52 -21.00
C THR A 94 8.98 -13.68 -19.59
N ASP A 95 8.72 -12.58 -18.88
CA ASP A 95 8.05 -12.65 -17.57
C ASP A 95 6.64 -13.25 -17.69
N TYR A 96 5.89 -12.86 -18.73
CA TYR A 96 4.56 -13.41 -18.99
C TYR A 96 4.60 -14.91 -19.32
N GLU A 97 5.52 -15.34 -20.20
CA GLU A 97 5.66 -16.76 -20.54
C GLU A 97 5.99 -17.61 -19.32
N GLN A 98 6.85 -17.10 -18.43
CA GLN A 98 7.17 -17.77 -17.18
C GLN A 98 5.98 -17.80 -16.21
N LEU A 99 5.23 -16.71 -16.09
CA LEU A 99 3.97 -16.69 -15.31
C LEU A 99 2.95 -17.68 -15.84
N ALA A 100 2.78 -17.76 -17.16
CA ALA A 100 1.87 -18.71 -17.78
C ALA A 100 2.29 -20.16 -17.48
N LYS A 101 3.59 -20.45 -17.54
CA LYS A 101 4.14 -21.76 -17.15
C LYS A 101 3.87 -22.06 -15.67
N TYR A 102 4.12 -21.09 -14.80
CA TYR A 102 3.87 -21.19 -13.36
C TYR A 102 2.39 -21.47 -13.04
N LEU A 103 1.46 -20.78 -13.70
CA LEU A 103 0.02 -21.04 -13.62
C LEU A 103 -0.35 -22.43 -14.14
N ASN A 104 0.19 -22.84 -15.29
CA ASN A 104 -0.05 -24.16 -15.88
C ASN A 104 0.45 -25.33 -15.01
N GLN A 105 1.38 -25.07 -14.09
CA GLN A 105 1.85 -26.05 -13.09
C GLN A 105 0.88 -26.19 -11.90
N GLY A 106 -0.22 -25.44 -11.88
CA GLY A 106 -1.24 -25.47 -10.81
C GLY A 106 -0.96 -24.49 -9.67
N ASN A 107 -0.09 -23.51 -9.88
CA ASN A 107 0.16 -22.44 -8.92
C ASN A 107 -0.79 -21.26 -9.13
N ASP A 108 -0.91 -20.39 -8.13
CA ASP A 108 -1.77 -19.20 -8.18
C ASP A 108 -0.97 -17.92 -8.31
N VAL A 109 -1.52 -16.92 -9.02
CA VAL A 109 -0.95 -15.57 -9.09
C VAL A 109 -2.02 -14.54 -8.73
N PHE A 110 -1.71 -13.66 -7.79
CA PHE A 110 -2.53 -12.50 -7.45
C PHE A 110 -1.76 -11.22 -7.72
N ILE A 111 -2.37 -10.27 -8.43
CA ILE A 111 -1.76 -8.99 -8.78
C ILE A 111 -2.69 -7.85 -8.34
N ALA A 112 -2.21 -7.01 -7.44
CA ALA A 112 -2.83 -5.75 -7.07
C ALA A 112 -1.94 -4.59 -7.52
N SER A 113 -2.38 -3.88 -8.56
CA SER A 113 -1.63 -2.78 -9.17
C SER A 113 -2.57 -1.70 -9.69
N THR A 114 -2.09 -0.46 -9.74
CA THR A 114 -2.78 0.65 -10.41
C THR A 114 -2.62 0.54 -11.92
N TYR A 115 -1.44 0.10 -12.38
CA TYR A 115 -1.09 -0.02 -13.79
C TYR A 115 -0.66 -1.46 -14.12
N PHE A 116 -1.27 -2.09 -15.13
CA PHE A 116 -0.99 -3.49 -15.52
C PHE A 116 -0.06 -3.62 -16.74
N GLY A 117 0.50 -2.52 -17.23
CA GLY A 117 1.41 -2.52 -18.37
C GLY A 117 0.75 -3.03 -19.67
N LYS A 118 1.49 -2.97 -20.78
CA LYS A 118 0.94 -3.39 -22.10
C LYS A 118 0.90 -4.91 -22.29
N ALA A 119 1.76 -5.64 -21.58
CA ALA A 119 1.88 -7.08 -21.74
C ALA A 119 0.62 -7.80 -21.22
N LEU A 120 0.16 -7.48 -20.01
CA LEU A 120 -1.06 -8.10 -19.47
C LEU A 120 -2.28 -7.73 -20.30
N ASP A 121 -2.41 -6.47 -20.74
CA ASP A 121 -3.48 -6.05 -21.64
C ASP A 121 -3.51 -6.92 -22.92
N LYS A 122 -2.34 -7.17 -23.53
CA LYS A 122 -2.24 -7.96 -24.76
C LYS A 122 -2.51 -9.45 -24.55
N PHE A 123 -1.97 -10.01 -23.47
CA PHE A 123 -1.98 -11.47 -23.28
C PHE A 123 -3.22 -11.98 -22.55
N LEU A 124 -3.76 -11.20 -21.61
CA LEU A 124 -4.99 -11.53 -20.88
C LEU A 124 -6.23 -10.83 -21.48
N ASN A 125 -6.04 -10.00 -22.51
CA ASN A 125 -7.09 -9.19 -23.14
C ASN A 125 -7.86 -8.32 -22.11
N ILE A 126 -7.13 -7.81 -21.12
CA ILE A 126 -7.66 -6.90 -20.10
C ILE A 126 -7.52 -5.47 -20.64
N LYS A 127 -8.51 -4.62 -20.33
CA LYS A 127 -8.42 -3.18 -20.58
C LYS A 127 -8.45 -2.47 -19.24
N THR A 128 -7.39 -1.70 -18.97
CA THR A 128 -7.32 -0.87 -17.78
C THR A 128 -7.69 0.56 -18.14
N GLU A 129 -8.73 1.10 -17.52
CA GLU A 129 -9.12 2.51 -17.67
C GLU A 129 -8.71 3.29 -16.42
N ILE A 130 -7.96 4.37 -16.62
CA ILE A 130 -7.55 5.25 -15.53
C ILE A 130 -8.39 6.51 -15.60
N LEU A 131 -9.32 6.64 -14.66
CA LEU A 131 -10.15 7.82 -14.52
C LEU A 131 -9.35 8.93 -13.83
N LEU A 132 -8.65 9.74 -14.63
CA LEU A 132 -8.05 10.98 -14.16
C LEU A 132 -9.17 12.00 -13.89
N ARG A 133 -9.68 12.02 -12.66
CA ARG A 133 -10.54 13.13 -12.20
C ARG A 133 -9.65 14.34 -11.90
N PHE A 134 -9.54 15.24 -12.86
CA PHE A 134 -9.00 16.58 -12.63
C PHE A 134 -9.99 17.41 -11.80
N SER A 135 -10.08 17.13 -10.50
CA SER A 135 -10.76 18.03 -9.58
C SER A 135 -9.76 19.13 -9.21
N ARG A 136 -9.97 20.36 -9.69
CA ARG A 136 -9.46 21.54 -8.97
C ARG A 136 -10.26 21.60 -7.68
N ASP A 137 -9.61 21.34 -6.55
CA ASP A 137 -10.12 21.55 -5.21
C ASP A 137 -11.52 20.98 -4.92
N THR A 138 -11.59 19.80 -4.31
CA THR A 138 -12.46 19.63 -3.14
C THR A 138 -11.92 18.56 -2.22
N SER A 139 -11.74 18.96 -0.96
CA SER A 139 -11.61 18.07 0.18
C SER A 139 -13.00 17.47 0.48
N ASP A 140 -13.42 16.49 -0.31
CA ASP A 140 -14.66 15.77 -0.03
C ASP A 140 -14.40 14.69 1.01
N ILE A 141 -14.40 15.11 2.29
CA ILE A 141 -14.53 14.20 3.42
C ILE A 141 -15.99 13.75 3.48
N ASN A 142 -16.32 12.67 2.78
CA ASN A 142 -17.59 11.98 2.96
C ASN A 142 -17.55 11.17 4.26
N PHE A 143 -17.87 11.82 5.38
CA PHE A 143 -18.36 11.09 6.55
C PHE A 143 -19.68 10.46 6.14
N LEU A 144 -19.65 9.18 5.76
CA LEU A 144 -20.86 8.39 5.57
C LEU A 144 -21.67 8.48 6.85
N LYS A 145 -22.74 9.26 6.78
CA LYS A 145 -23.70 9.47 7.86
C LYS A 145 -24.19 8.11 8.33
N SER A 146 -23.96 7.84 9.60
CA SER A 146 -24.53 6.71 10.34
C SER A 146 -26.04 6.62 10.07
N GLN A 147 -26.41 5.51 9.45
CA GLN A 147 -27.73 4.87 9.39
C GLN A 147 -28.94 5.70 8.96
N ALA A 148 -29.45 5.41 7.75
CA ALA A 148 -30.87 5.13 7.55
C ALA A 148 -31.10 4.33 6.26
N LYS A 149 -31.85 3.24 6.43
CA LYS A 149 -32.33 2.24 5.46
C LYS A 149 -32.63 2.73 4.04
N GLY A 150 -32.23 1.89 3.08
CA GLY A 150 -33.07 1.55 1.92
C GLY A 150 -32.80 2.32 0.65
N ALA A 151 -31.75 1.96 -0.09
CA ALA A 151 -31.78 2.03 -1.54
C ALA A 151 -30.73 1.06 -2.11
N LYS A 152 -31.22 0.09 -2.87
CA LYS A 152 -30.44 -0.81 -3.72
C LYS A 152 -29.72 0.04 -4.77
N SER A 153 -28.39 0.02 -4.80
CA SER A 153 -27.68 0.35 -6.03
C SER A 153 -26.48 -0.57 -6.19
N LEU A 154 -26.42 -1.13 -7.38
CA LEU A 154 -25.57 -2.19 -7.85
C LEU A 154 -24.56 -1.50 -8.75
N HIS A 155 -23.29 -1.46 -8.35
CA HIS A 155 -22.22 -1.06 -9.26
C HIS A 155 -21.01 -1.95 -9.02
N ILE A 156 -20.55 -2.51 -10.13
CA ILE A 156 -19.43 -3.43 -10.33
C ILE A 156 -18.14 -2.76 -9.86
#